data_AF-B7QLL8-F1
#
_entry.id   AF-B7QLL8-F1
#
_cell.length_a   1.000
_cell.length_b   1.000
_cell.length_c   1.000
_cell.angle_alpha   90.00
_cell.angle_beta   90.00
_cell.angle_gamma   90.00
#
_symmetry.space_group_name_H-M   'P 1'
#
loop_
_entity.id
_entity.type
_entity.pdbx_description
1 polymer ?
#
loop_
_entity_poly.entity_id
_entity_poly.type
_entity_poly.pdbx_seq_one_letter_code
_entity_poly.pdbx_strand_id
1 'polypeptide(L)'
;MEGLLESAGLKHRTCEVISSFQGSNVLSQMIDCHVAVNPVLPLVPESERPDYLRELKEELYKFWTEGTPDSFQYTADYFLVHASKINV
;
A
#
# COMPACT_ATOMS: atom_id res chain seq x y z
N MET A 1 -11.96 0.45 16.13
CA MET A 1 -11.85 1.84 15.64
C MET A 1 -12.67 2.82 16.47
N GLU A 2 -13.89 2.50 16.89
CA GLU A 2 -14.74 3.42 17.67
C GLU A 2 -14.06 3.95 18.95
N GLY A 3 -13.51 3.07 19.80
CA GLY A 3 -12.78 3.51 20.99
C GLY A 3 -11.54 4.37 20.70
N LEU A 4 -10.89 4.21 19.54
CA LEU A 4 -9.77 5.07 19.13
C LEU A 4 -10.28 6.46 18.74
N LEU A 5 -11.37 6.55 17.98
CA LEU A 5 -11.98 7.83 17.58
C LEU A 5 -12.50 8.59 18.80
N GLU A 6 -13.18 7.89 19.71
CA GLU A 6 -13.69 8.48 20.96
C GLU A 6 -12.56 9.01 21.84
N SER A 7 -11.46 8.26 21.97
CA SER A 7 -10.26 8.73 22.69
C SER A 7 -9.64 10.00 22.06
N ALA A 8 -9.87 10.21 20.76
CA ALA A 8 -9.45 11.41 20.04
C ALA A 8 -10.50 12.54 20.05
N GLY A 9 -11.59 12.41 20.82
CA GLY A 9 -12.67 13.41 20.88
C GLY A 9 -13.54 13.46 19.62
N LEU A 10 -13.52 12.39 18.82
CA LEU A 10 -14.30 12.25 17.59
C LEU A 10 -15.49 11.32 17.82
N LYS A 11 -16.66 11.76 17.37
CA LYS A 11 -17.85 10.92 17.29
C LYS A 11 -17.86 10.18 15.95
N HIS A 12 -17.80 8.86 16.01
CA HIS A 12 -17.99 7.98 14.86
C HIS A 12 -19.39 8.19 14.24
N ARG A 13 -19.48 8.12 12.91
CA ARG A 13 -20.74 8.27 12.15
C ARG A 13 -21.02 7.04 11.31
N THR A 14 -20.11 6.70 10.40
CA THR A 14 -20.21 5.52 9.55
C THR A 14 -18.84 4.90 9.36
N CYS A 15 -18.85 3.60 9.14
CA CYS A 15 -17.69 2.83 8.73
C CYS A 15 -18.13 1.90 7.61
N GLU A 16 -17.55 2.08 6.43
CA GLU A 16 -17.88 1.32 5.23
C GLU A 16 -16.63 0.65 4.70
N VAL A 17 -16.78 -0.53 4.10
CA VAL A 17 -15.69 -1.16 3.34
C VAL A 17 -15.89 -0.78 1.88
N ILE A 18 -14.89 -0.12 1.31
CA ILE A 18 -14.83 0.20 -0.12
C ILE A 18 -13.74 -0.65 -0.76
N SER A 19 -14.03 -1.24 -1.91
CA SER A 19 -13.05 -2.02 -2.68
C SER A 19 -12.56 -1.20 -3.86
N SER A 20 -11.26 -1.25 -4.13
CA SER A 20 -10.68 -0.71 -5.35
C SER A 20 -10.04 -1.83 -6.15
N PHE A 21 -10.32 -1.86 -7.44
CA PHE A 21 -9.64 -2.71 -8.41
C PHE A 21 -8.73 -1.82 -9.27
N GLN A 22 -7.45 -2.17 -9.34
CA GLN A 22 -6.46 -1.46 -10.13
C GLN A 22 -5.78 -2.44 -11.09
N GLY A 23 -5.50 -1.97 -12.30
CA GLY A 23 -4.80 -2.72 -13.32
C GLY A 23 -3.38 -2.22 -13.55
N SER A 24 -2.85 -2.48 -14.74
CA SER A 24 -1.48 -2.15 -15.15
C SER A 24 -1.11 -0.67 -15.00
N ASN A 25 -2.09 0.25 -14.97
CA ASN A 25 -1.90 1.68 -14.79
C ASN A 25 -1.24 2.09 -13.45
N VAL A 26 -1.30 1.24 -12.42
CA VAL A 26 -0.66 1.52 -11.11
C VAL A 26 0.55 0.63 -10.82
N LEU A 27 0.93 -0.27 -11.74
CA LEU A 27 1.98 -1.27 -11.52
C LEU A 27 3.31 -0.63 -11.07
N SER A 28 3.76 0.43 -11.75
CA SER A 28 5.01 1.11 -11.40
C SER A 28 4.96 1.72 -10.00
N GLN A 29 3.85 2.38 -9.66
CA GLN A 29 3.62 2.98 -8.34
C GLN A 29 3.60 1.91 -7.25
N MET A 30 2.99 0.76 -7.53
CA MET A 30 2.93 -0.38 -6.60
C MET A 30 4.31 -0.99 -6.35
N ILE A 31 5.14 -1.13 -7.40
CA ILE A 31 6.51 -1.62 -7.27
C ILE A 31 7.32 -0.65 -6.42
N ASP A 32 7.28 0.64 -6.74
CA ASP A 32 8.03 1.64 -5.99
C ASP A 32 7.59 1.71 -4.51
N CYS A 33 6.29 1.59 -4.24
CA CYS A 33 5.77 1.52 -2.89
C CYS A 33 6.34 0.31 -2.11
N HIS A 34 6.30 -0.88 -2.69
CA HIS A 34 6.78 -2.11 -2.04
C HIS A 34 8.30 -2.09 -1.82
N VAL A 35 9.05 -1.50 -2.75
CA VAL A 35 10.48 -1.29 -2.59
C VAL A 35 10.78 -0.34 -1.43
N ALA A 36 10.04 0.77 -1.34
CA ALA A 36 10.25 1.78 -0.31
C ALA A 36 9.94 1.27 1.12
N VAL A 37 8.95 0.39 1.26
CA VAL A 37 8.56 -0.19 2.56
C VAL A 37 9.20 -1.55 2.85
N ASN A 38 10.13 -2.01 2.01
CA ASN A 38 10.75 -3.31 2.19
C ASN A 38 11.56 -3.34 3.51
N PRO A 39 11.20 -4.21 4.48
CA PRO A 39 11.83 -4.23 5.80
C PRO A 39 13.29 -4.73 5.77
N VAL A 40 13.72 -5.34 4.67
CA VAL A 40 15.10 -5.84 4.49
C VAL A 40 16.03 -4.72 4.04
N LEU A 41 15.51 -3.66 3.41
CA LEU A 41 16.35 -2.59 2.83
C LEU A 41 17.36 -1.95 3.82
N PRO A 42 17.01 -1.70 5.10
CA PRO A 42 17.97 -1.21 6.09
C PRO A 42 19.09 -2.19 6.43
N LEU A 43 18.91 -3.48 6.15
CA LEU A 43 19.88 -4.55 6.44
C LEU A 43 20.88 -4.75 5.29
N VAL A 44 20.61 -4.17 4.11
CA VAL A 44 21.47 -4.30 2.93
C VAL A 44 22.65 -3.33 3.03
N PRO A 45 23.90 -3.81 2.88
CA PRO A 45 25.09 -2.95 2.84
C PRO A 45 24.94 -1.82 1.81
N GLU A 46 25.41 -0.62 2.14
CA GLU A 46 25.27 0.54 1.25
C GLU A 46 25.90 0.33 -0.13
N SER A 47 27.00 -0.43 -0.19
CA SER A 47 27.69 -0.79 -1.44
C SER A 47 26.85 -1.70 -2.35
N GLU A 48 25.95 -2.51 -1.79
CA GLU A 48 25.14 -3.50 -2.52
C GLU A 48 23.70 -3.00 -2.76
N ARG A 49 23.28 -1.96 -2.05
CA ARG A 49 21.92 -1.42 -2.10
C ARG A 49 21.44 -1.04 -3.51
N PRO A 50 22.24 -0.42 -4.39
CA PRO A 50 21.80 -0.11 -5.75
C PRO A 50 21.45 -1.36 -6.57
N ASP A 51 22.29 -2.40 -6.50
CA ASP A 51 22.08 -3.66 -7.22
C ASP A 51 20.87 -4.41 -6.64
N TYR A 52 20.77 -4.49 -5.31
CA TYR A 52 19.61 -5.08 -4.63
C TYR A 52 18.28 -4.41 -5.03
N LEU A 53 18.23 -3.07 -5.07
CA LEU A 53 17.03 -2.33 -5.44
C LEU A 53 16.62 -2.59 -6.89
N ARG A 54 17.59 -2.69 -7.80
CA ARG A 54 17.32 -3.03 -9.21
C ARG A 54 16.73 -4.43 -9.32
N GLU A 55 17.40 -5.42 -8.72
CA GLU A 55 16.96 -6.82 -8.76
C GLU A 55 15.57 -6.99 -8.13
N LEU A 56 15.32 -6.36 -6.98
CA LEU A 56 14.02 -6.38 -6.33
C LEU A 56 12.91 -5.83 -7.24
N LYS A 57 13.16 -4.72 -7.94
CA LYS A 57 12.18 -4.15 -8.89
C LYS A 57 11.90 -5.11 -10.03
N GLU A 58 12.93 -5.73 -10.59
CA GLU A 58 12.77 -6.71 -11.68
C GLU A 58 11.99 -7.94 -11.23
N GLU A 59 12.28 -8.47 -10.04
CA GLU A 59 11.58 -9.63 -9.50
C GLU A 59 10.12 -9.31 -9.16
N LEU A 60 9.83 -8.15 -8.56
CA LEU A 60 8.46 -7.70 -8.32
C LEU A 60 7.68 -7.55 -9.63
N TYR A 61 8.30 -6.96 -10.65
CA TYR A 61 7.69 -6.83 -11.97
C TYR A 61 7.36 -8.19 -12.57
N LYS A 62 8.31 -9.13 -12.60
CA LYS A 62 8.09 -10.49 -13.14
C LYS A 62 7.00 -11.22 -12.36
N PHE A 63 7.05 -11.17 -11.04
CA PHE A 63 6.11 -11.87 -10.17
C PHE A 63 4.67 -11.38 -10.38
N TRP A 64 4.47 -10.07 -10.49
CA TRP A 64 3.13 -9.48 -10.60
C TRP A 64 2.54 -9.44 -12.00
N THR A 65 3.38 -9.59 -13.02
CA THR A 65 2.93 -9.55 -14.42
C THR A 65 2.99 -10.91 -15.11
N GLU A 66 3.63 -11.91 -14.51
CA GLU A 66 3.91 -13.20 -15.16
C GLU A 66 4.54 -13.03 -16.57
N GLY A 67 5.20 -11.88 -16.84
CA GLY A 67 5.77 -11.53 -18.14
C GLY A 67 4.91 -10.63 -19.04
N THR A 68 3.69 -10.26 -18.66
CA THR A 68 2.82 -9.33 -19.42
C THR A 68 2.23 -8.23 -18.53
N PRO A 69 2.50 -6.93 -18.77
CA PRO A 69 2.01 -5.85 -17.90
C PRO A 69 0.50 -5.87 -17.61
N ASP A 70 -0.30 -6.26 -18.61
CA ASP A 70 -1.76 -6.24 -18.54
C ASP A 70 -2.37 -7.33 -17.66
N SER A 71 -1.58 -8.32 -17.24
CA SER A 71 -2.03 -9.33 -16.27
C SER A 71 -2.01 -8.82 -14.83
N PHE A 72 -1.35 -7.68 -14.56
CA PHE A 72 -1.30 -7.14 -13.22
C PHE A 72 -2.71 -6.76 -12.75
N GLN A 73 -3.14 -7.40 -11.67
CA GLN A 73 -4.41 -7.13 -11.00
C GLN A 73 -4.16 -6.94 -9.51
N TYR A 74 -4.57 -5.78 -9.01
CA TYR A 74 -4.49 -5.45 -7.60
C TYR A 74 -5.87 -5.10 -7.08
N THR A 75 -6.30 -5.82 -6.05
CA THR A 75 -7.54 -5.54 -5.32
C THR A 75 -7.18 -5.13 -3.90
N ALA A 76 -7.76 -4.03 -3.44
CA ALA A 76 -7.61 -3.56 -2.09
C ALA A 76 -8.95 -3.18 -1.49
N ASP A 77 -9.16 -3.59 -0.25
CA ASP A 77 -10.30 -3.17 0.56
C ASP A 77 -9.84 -2.11 1.56
N TYR A 78 -10.59 -1.02 1.65
CA TYR A 78 -10.32 0.10 2.53
C TYR A 78 -11.50 0.29 3.47
N PHE A 79 -11.20 0.55 4.74
CA PHE A 79 -12.20 1.03 5.69
C PHE A 79 -12.33 2.54 5.56
N LEU A 80 -13.42 3.01 4.97
CA LEU A 80 -13.79 4.42 4.94
C LEU A 80 -14.56 4.76 6.21
N VAL A 81 -13.97 5.61 7.05
CA VAL A 81 -14.56 6.00 8.33
C VAL A 81 -14.91 7.48 8.31
N HIS A 82 -16.19 7.79 8.51
CA HIS A 82 -16.64 9.15 8.74
C HIS A 82 -16.78 9.40 10.24
N ALA A 83 -16.16 10.47 10.72
CA ALA A 83 -16.25 10.92 12.10
C ALA A 83 -16.31 12.45 12.16
N SER A 84 -16.90 12.99 13.23
CA SER A 84 -17.03 14.43 13.45
C SER A 84 -16.53 14.82 14.83
N LYS A 85 -15.94 16.00 14.95
CA LYS A 85 -15.62 16.57 16.27
C LYS A 85 -16.88 16.68 17.12
N ILE A 86 -16.77 16.32 18.38
CA ILE A 86 -17.81 16.58 19.37
C ILE A 86 -17.75 18.08 19.66
N ASN A 87 -18.71 18.86 19.14
CA ASN A 87 -18.90 20.23 19.62
C ASN A 87 -19.49 20.10 21.02
N VAL A 88 -18.66 20.36 22.02
CA VAL A 88 -19.07 20.54 23.42
C VAL A 88 -19.63 21.93 23.57
#